data_AF-A0A511AWH8-F1
#
_entry.id   AF-A0A511AWH8-F1
#
_cell.length_a   1.000
_cell.length_b   1.000
_cell.length_c   1.000
_cell.angle_alpha   90.00
_cell.angle_beta   90.00
_cell.angle_gamma   90.00
#
_symmetry.space_group_name_H-M   'P 1'
#
loop_
_entity.id
_entity.type
_entity.pdbx_description
1 polymer ?
#
loop_
_entity_poly.entity_id
_entity_poly.type
_entity_poly.pdbx_seq_one_letter_code
_entity_poly.pdbx_strand_id
1 'polypeptide(L)'
;MRATPLDTLLTLRKHELQAVERTFSEALSQEADAAAEVARAERHLIEEQKMASDPLADDGAVEAFSRWLPVGRAAINSARHNEKNAGLAREIAKSALMMARAAVETVETLQKKRRAEEDAAALRREQNVLDEVGARQSGGN
;
A
#
# COMPACT_ATOMS: atom_id res chain seq x y z
N MET A 1 7.14 -3.00 33.45
CA MET A 1 5.75 -2.61 33.15
C MET A 1 5.18 -3.58 32.13
N ARG A 2 4.01 -4.19 32.39
CA ARG A 2 3.32 -5.05 31.40
C ARG A 2 2.72 -4.15 30.32
N ALA A 3 2.86 -4.53 29.05
CA ALA A 3 2.21 -3.84 27.95
C ALA A 3 0.68 -3.88 28.13
N THR A 4 0.00 -2.75 27.87
CA THR A 4 -1.46 -2.74 27.89
C THR A 4 -2.02 -3.47 26.67
N PRO A 5 -3.28 -3.93 26.71
CA PRO A 5 -3.93 -4.51 25.53
C PRO A 5 -3.89 -3.58 24.30
N LEU A 6 -4.02 -2.26 24.52
CA LEU A 6 -3.95 -1.27 23.44
C LEU A 6 -2.52 -1.11 22.88
N ASP A 7 -1.49 -1.21 23.72
CA ASP A 7 -0.09 -1.18 23.24
C ASP A 7 0.19 -2.39 22.35
N THR A 8 -0.29 -3.57 22.78
CA THR A 8 -0.14 -4.81 21.99
C THR A 8 -0.86 -4.70 20.66
N LEU A 9 -2.10 -4.17 20.66
CA LEU A 9 -2.88 -3.95 19.45
C LEU A 9 -2.19 -2.93 18.52
N LEU A 10 -1.62 -1.86 19.06
CA LEU A 10 -0.90 -0.86 18.26
C LEU A 10 0.33 -1.47 17.58
N THR A 11 1.11 -2.27 18.32
CA THR A 11 2.25 -3.00 17.75
C THR A 11 1.81 -3.93 16.61
N LEU A 12 0.71 -4.66 16.79
CA LEU A 12 0.16 -5.53 15.75
C LEU A 12 -0.23 -4.71 14.51
N ARG A 13 -0.96 -3.60 14.66
CA ARG A 13 -1.37 -2.75 13.53
C ARG A 13 -0.19 -2.11 12.81
N LYS A 14 0.87 -1.74 13.53
CA LYS A 14 2.11 -1.24 12.91
C LYS A 14 2.82 -2.33 12.11
N HIS A 15 2.83 -3.57 12.58
CA HIS A 15 3.39 -4.69 11.82
C HIS A 15 2.56 -5.00 10.56
N GLU A 16 1.24 -4.99 10.66
CA GLU A 16 0.35 -5.13 9.49
C GLU A 16 0.58 -4.01 8.47
N LEU A 17 0.69 -2.76 8.92
CA LEU A 17 1.01 -1.62 8.05
C LEU A 17 2.33 -1.84 7.31
N GLN A 18 3.39 -2.26 8.01
CA GLN A 18 4.68 -2.55 7.39
C GLN A 18 4.59 -3.68 6.36
N ALA A 19 3.82 -4.72 6.62
CA ALA A 19 3.61 -5.81 5.66
C ALA A 19 2.91 -5.30 4.39
N VAL A 20 1.86 -4.49 4.56
CA VAL A 20 1.11 -3.92 3.43
C VAL A 20 1.95 -2.90 2.65
N GLU A 21 2.82 -2.12 3.32
CA GLU A 21 3.76 -1.22 2.65
C GLU A 21 4.73 -1.97 1.74
N ARG A 22 5.22 -3.15 2.17
CA ARG A 22 6.04 -4.03 1.32
C ARG A 22 5.25 -4.54 0.12
N THR A 23 4.04 -5.07 0.33
CA THR A 23 3.16 -5.53 -0.76
C THR A 23 2.86 -4.41 -1.75
N PHE A 24 2.62 -3.19 -1.27
CA PHE A 24 2.39 -2.04 -2.14
C PHE A 24 3.63 -1.67 -2.96
N SER A 25 4.82 -1.70 -2.35
CA SER A 25 6.08 -1.50 -3.06
C SER A 25 6.33 -2.57 -4.14
N GLU A 26 6.04 -3.83 -3.82
CA GLU A 26 6.15 -4.94 -4.78
C GLU A 26 5.18 -4.76 -5.95
N ALA A 27 3.93 -4.36 -5.68
CA ALA A 27 2.94 -4.10 -6.70
C ALA A 27 3.34 -2.93 -7.63
N LEU A 28 3.96 -1.87 -7.07
CA LEU A 28 4.52 -0.77 -7.87
C LEU A 28 5.66 -1.24 -8.79
N SER A 29 6.56 -2.08 -8.28
CA SER A 29 7.63 -2.65 -9.10
C SER A 29 7.05 -3.50 -10.24
N GLN A 30 6.08 -4.36 -9.93
CA GLN A 30 5.43 -5.21 -10.93
C GLN A 30 4.69 -4.41 -12.00
N GLU A 31 4.02 -3.31 -11.63
CA GLU A 31 3.39 -2.38 -12.57
C GLU A 31 4.42 -1.72 -13.50
N ALA A 32 5.54 -1.25 -12.93
CA ALA A 32 6.62 -0.65 -13.71
C ALA A 32 7.28 -1.65 -14.68
N ASP A 33 7.53 -2.88 -14.21
CA ASP A 33 8.08 -3.95 -15.04
C ASP A 33 7.12 -4.31 -16.17
N ALA A 34 5.82 -4.44 -15.88
CA ALA A 34 4.82 -4.75 -16.90
C ALA A 34 4.65 -3.63 -17.94
N ALA A 35 4.75 -2.36 -17.54
CA ALA A 35 4.77 -1.23 -18.47
C ALA A 35 6.03 -1.25 -19.35
N ALA A 36 7.19 -1.59 -18.78
CA ALA A 36 8.44 -1.73 -19.53
C ALA A 36 8.38 -2.89 -20.55
N GLU A 37 7.69 -3.99 -20.22
CA GLU A 37 7.41 -5.10 -21.11
C GLU A 37 6.57 -4.67 -22.33
N VAL A 38 5.51 -3.89 -22.12
CA VAL A 38 4.71 -3.32 -23.21
C VAL A 38 5.59 -2.46 -24.12
N ALA A 39 6.36 -1.54 -23.54
CA ALA A 39 7.25 -0.68 -24.30
C ALA A 39 8.29 -1.48 -25.09
N ARG A 40 8.82 -2.58 -24.54
CA ARG A 40 9.75 -3.47 -25.24
C ARG A 40 9.07 -4.20 -26.40
N ALA A 41 7.87 -4.74 -26.19
CA ALA A 41 7.13 -5.44 -27.24
C ALA A 41 6.75 -4.50 -28.40
N GLU A 42 6.38 -3.25 -28.10
CA GLU A 42 6.08 -2.23 -29.10
C GLU A 42 7.34 -1.78 -29.87
N ARG A 43 8.47 -1.60 -29.18
CA ARG A 43 9.76 -1.32 -29.85
C ARG A 43 10.14 -2.43 -30.82
N HIS A 44 9.99 -3.69 -30.40
CA HIS A 44 10.30 -4.84 -31.25
C HIS A 44 9.42 -4.85 -32.52
N LEU A 45 8.12 -4.54 -32.40
CA LEU A 45 7.25 -4.37 -33.57
C LEU A 45 7.73 -3.27 -34.52
N ILE A 46 8.17 -2.13 -33.98
CA ILE A 46 8.69 -1.03 -34.79
C ILE A 46 10.00 -1.43 -35.48
N GLU A 47 10.88 -2.16 -34.81
CA GLU A 47 12.14 -2.66 -35.38
C GLU A 47 11.89 -3.65 -36.53
N GLU A 48 11.02 -4.64 -36.30
CA GLU A 48 10.61 -5.62 -37.32
C GLU A 48 9.93 -4.94 -38.52
N GLN A 49 9.04 -3.97 -38.26
CA GLN A 49 8.42 -3.19 -39.32
C GLN A 49 9.45 -2.38 -40.12
N LYS A 50 10.44 -1.76 -39.45
CA LYS A 50 11.49 -1.00 -40.12
C LYS A 50 12.29 -1.88 -41.06
N MET A 51 12.70 -3.08 -40.62
CA MET A 51 13.43 -4.03 -41.46
C MET A 51 12.62 -4.44 -42.70
N ALA A 52 11.32 -4.72 -42.54
CA ALA A 52 10.45 -5.08 -43.66
C ALA A 52 10.11 -3.91 -44.59
N SER A 53 10.22 -2.66 -44.11
CA SER A 53 9.94 -1.45 -44.88
C SER A 53 11.16 -0.80 -45.54
N ASP A 54 12.35 -1.37 -45.33
CA ASP A 54 13.59 -0.86 -45.93
C ASP A 54 13.48 -0.97 -47.47
N PRO A 55 13.75 0.12 -48.23
CA PRO A 55 13.77 0.07 -49.69
C PRO A 55 14.75 -0.96 -50.29
N LEU A 56 15.72 -1.43 -49.51
CA LEU A 56 16.67 -2.48 -49.88
C LEU A 56 16.25 -3.88 -49.41
N ALA A 57 15.14 -4.00 -48.68
CA ALA A 57 14.62 -5.29 -48.24
C ALA A 57 14.17 -6.12 -49.45
N ASP A 58 14.45 -7.42 -49.38
CA ASP A 58 13.95 -8.38 -50.36
C ASP A 58 12.55 -8.89 -49.98
N ASP A 59 11.89 -9.58 -50.92
CA ASP A 59 10.59 -10.21 -50.68
C ASP A 59 10.64 -11.21 -49.51
N GLY A 60 11.81 -11.80 -49.23
CA GLY A 60 12.04 -12.70 -48.11
C GLY A 60 11.87 -12.02 -46.75
N ALA A 61 12.38 -10.79 -46.59
CA ALA A 61 12.21 -9.99 -45.38
C ALA A 61 10.74 -9.61 -45.15
N VAL A 62 10.02 -9.24 -46.21
CA VAL A 62 8.58 -8.92 -46.14
C VAL A 62 7.76 -10.16 -45.76
N GLU A 63 8.06 -11.31 -46.36
CA GLU A 63 7.42 -12.57 -46.00
C GLU A 63 7.72 -12.98 -44.55
N ALA A 64 8.97 -12.84 -44.10
CA ALA A 64 9.36 -13.14 -42.72
C ALA A 64 8.57 -12.29 -41.72
N PHE A 65 8.45 -10.98 -41.98
CA PHE A 65 7.64 -10.07 -41.17
C PHE A 65 6.16 -10.47 -41.19
N SER A 66 5.60 -10.84 -42.34
CA SER A 66 4.20 -11.27 -42.44
C SER A 66 3.90 -12.50 -41.59
N ARG A 67 4.84 -13.46 -41.51
CA ARG A 67 4.73 -14.67 -40.67
C ARG A 67 4.92 -14.36 -39.19
N TRP A 68 5.77 -13.39 -38.86
CA TRP A 68 6.04 -12.97 -37.48
C TRP A 68 4.92 -12.11 -36.89
N LEU A 69 4.29 -11.24 -37.69
CA LEU A 69 3.34 -10.22 -37.24
C LEU A 69 2.20 -10.73 -36.33
N PRO A 70 1.55 -11.89 -36.59
CA PRO A 70 0.55 -12.45 -35.69
C PRO A 70 1.10 -12.74 -34.29
N VAL A 71 2.33 -13.28 -34.22
CA VAL A 71 3.02 -13.60 -32.96
C VAL A 71 3.40 -12.31 -32.22
N GLY A 72 3.97 -11.33 -32.93
CA GLY A 72 4.29 -10.02 -32.35
C GLY A 72 3.08 -9.29 -31.78
N ARG A 73 1.95 -9.31 -32.49
CA ARG A 73 0.68 -8.74 -32.00
C ARG A 73 0.14 -9.48 -30.77
N ALA A 74 0.22 -10.81 -30.76
CA ALA A 74 -0.18 -11.60 -29.60
C ALA A 74 0.69 -11.26 -28.37
N ALA A 75 2.00 -11.09 -28.56
CA ALA A 75 2.92 -10.69 -27.50
C ALA A 75 2.58 -9.31 -26.91
N ILE A 76 2.30 -8.30 -27.76
CA ILE A 76 1.88 -6.96 -27.31
C ILE A 76 0.56 -7.04 -26.53
N ASN A 77 -0.42 -7.79 -27.04
CA ASN A 77 -1.71 -7.95 -26.36
C ASN A 77 -1.55 -8.62 -24.99
N SER A 78 -0.69 -9.65 -24.90
CA SER A 78 -0.37 -10.30 -23.64
C SER A 78 0.34 -9.35 -22.67
N ALA A 79 1.29 -8.56 -23.15
CA ALA A 79 2.01 -7.58 -22.33
C ALA A 79 1.04 -6.52 -21.77
N ARG A 80 0.15 -5.98 -22.60
CA ARG A 80 -0.88 -5.01 -22.18
C ARG A 80 -1.89 -5.61 -21.21
N HIS A 81 -2.24 -6.88 -21.38
CA HIS A 81 -3.09 -7.59 -20.43
C HIS A 81 -2.41 -7.71 -19.05
N ASN A 82 -1.12 -8.04 -19.04
CA ASN A 82 -0.33 -8.13 -17.81
C ASN A 82 -0.16 -6.76 -17.15
N GLU A 83 0.11 -5.70 -17.92
CA GLU A 83 0.16 -4.32 -17.43
C GLU A 83 -1.16 -3.92 -16.75
N LYS A 84 -2.29 -4.21 -17.39
CA LYS A 84 -3.61 -3.96 -16.78
C LYS A 84 -3.80 -4.72 -15.47
N ASN A 85 -3.41 -6.00 -15.43
CA ASN A 85 -3.53 -6.82 -14.22
C ASN A 85 -2.62 -6.30 -13.09
N ALA A 86 -1.39 -5.87 -13.43
CA ALA A 86 -0.47 -5.27 -12.47
C ALA A 86 -1.01 -3.93 -11.93
N GLY A 87 -1.60 -3.09 -12.78
CA GLY A 87 -2.28 -1.87 -12.35
C GLY A 87 -3.46 -2.14 -11.40
N LEU A 88 -4.25 -3.18 -11.66
CA LEU A 88 -5.31 -3.62 -10.73
C LEU A 88 -4.74 -4.11 -9.39
N ALA A 89 -3.68 -4.91 -9.41
CA ALA A 89 -3.01 -5.36 -8.19
C ALA A 89 -2.48 -4.18 -7.36
N ARG A 90 -1.94 -3.16 -8.03
CA ARG A 90 -1.48 -1.92 -7.39
C ARG A 90 -2.63 -1.10 -6.80
N GLU A 91 -3.82 -1.06 -7.41
CA GLU A 91 -5.01 -0.44 -6.81
C GLU A 91 -5.51 -1.19 -5.58
N ILE A 92 -5.50 -2.53 -5.62
CA ILE A 92 -5.87 -3.36 -4.46
C ILE A 92 -4.90 -3.11 -3.30
N ALA A 93 -3.59 -3.14 -3.57
CA ALA A 93 -2.57 -2.90 -2.54
C ALA A 93 -2.65 -1.47 -1.98
N LYS A 94 -2.95 -0.47 -2.81
CA LYS A 94 -3.19 0.92 -2.37
C LYS A 94 -4.38 1.03 -1.41
N SER A 95 -5.50 0.37 -1.74
CA SER A 95 -6.67 0.34 -0.87
C SER A 95 -6.35 -0.31 0.48
N ALA A 96 -5.65 -1.44 0.47
CA ALA A 96 -5.18 -2.10 1.69
C ALA A 96 -4.28 -1.19 2.54
N LEU A 97 -3.38 -0.44 1.91
CA LEU A 97 -2.49 0.50 2.59
C LEU A 97 -3.28 1.62 3.30
N MET A 98 -4.30 2.17 2.64
CA MET A 98 -5.16 3.18 3.25
C MET A 98 -5.92 2.62 4.46
N MET A 99 -6.45 1.41 4.36
CA MET A 99 -7.13 0.75 5.49
C MET A 99 -6.19 0.47 6.66
N ALA A 100 -4.98 -0.01 6.39
CA ALA A 100 -3.98 -0.28 7.42
C ALA A 100 -3.56 1.00 8.17
N ARG A 101 -3.37 2.11 7.44
CA ARG A 101 -3.09 3.43 8.04
C ARG A 101 -4.22 3.92 8.94
N ALA A 102 -5.46 3.84 8.45
CA ALA A 102 -6.64 4.21 9.23
C ALA A 102 -6.79 3.36 10.50
N ALA A 103 -6.47 2.06 10.43
CA ALA A 103 -6.50 1.17 11.58
C ALA A 103 -5.47 1.55 12.64
N VAL A 104 -4.23 1.90 12.24
CA VAL A 104 -3.20 2.42 13.17
C VAL A 104 -3.68 3.71 13.84
N GLU A 105 -4.16 4.68 13.05
CA GLU A 105 -4.63 5.97 13.56
C GLU A 105 -5.80 5.82 14.56
N THR A 106 -6.71 4.88 14.27
CA THR A 106 -7.82 4.55 15.17
C THR A 106 -7.32 4.08 16.53
N VAL A 107 -6.34 3.17 16.56
CA VAL A 107 -5.77 2.65 17.82
C VAL A 107 -5.01 3.74 18.57
N GLU A 108 -4.24 4.58 17.88
CA GLU A 108 -3.54 5.71 18.50
C GLU A 108 -4.52 6.72 19.12
N THR A 109 -5.65 6.96 18.45
CA THR A 109 -6.72 7.83 18.96
C THR A 109 -7.39 7.23 20.21
N LEU A 110 -7.66 5.92 20.21
CA LEU A 110 -8.19 5.23 21.39
C LEU A 110 -7.21 5.26 22.57
N GLN A 111 -5.91 5.09 22.32
CA GLN A 111 -4.89 5.21 23.37
C GLN A 111 -4.86 6.61 23.98
N LYS A 112 -4.92 7.66 23.15
CA LYS A 112 -4.95 9.05 23.63
C LYS A 112 -6.18 9.32 24.50
N LYS A 113 -7.36 8.87 24.06
CA LYS A 113 -8.60 8.97 24.84
C LYS A 113 -8.49 8.26 26.18
N ARG A 114 -7.94 7.04 26.17
CA ARG A 114 -7.80 6.24 27.39
C ARG A 114 -6.88 6.90 28.42
N ARG A 115 -5.74 7.45 27.98
CA ARG A 115 -4.83 8.19 28.85
C ARG A 115 -5.52 9.41 29.46
N ALA A 116 -6.24 10.19 28.64
CA ALA A 116 -6.99 11.34 29.13
C ALA A 116 -8.07 10.96 30.17
N GLU A 117 -8.76 9.83 29.99
CA GLU A 117 -9.72 9.30 30.98
C GLU A 117 -9.04 8.89 32.29
N GLU A 118 -7.88 8.24 32.20
CA GLU A 118 -7.09 7.80 33.36
C GLU A 118 -6.55 9.00 34.15
N ASP A 119 -6.03 10.02 33.46
CA ASP A 119 -5.56 11.28 34.05
C ASP A 119 -6.72 12.02 34.75
N ALA A 120 -7.88 12.15 34.08
CA ALA A 120 -9.06 12.76 34.67
C ALA A 120 -9.61 11.97 35.87
N ALA A 121 -9.49 10.65 35.88
CA ALA A 121 -9.85 9.82 37.03
C ALA A 121 -8.85 9.95 38.18
N ALA A 122 -7.56 10.11 37.88
CA ALA A 122 -6.53 10.38 38.89
C ALA A 122 -6.77 11.73 39.58
N LEU A 123 -6.99 12.80 38.81
CA LEU A 123 -7.29 14.14 39.33
C LEU A 123 -8.55 14.15 40.21
N ARG A 124 -9.62 13.45 39.79
CA ARG A 124 -10.84 13.32 40.60
C ARG A 124 -10.60 12.60 41.92
N ARG A 125 -9.76 11.55 41.93
CA ARG A 125 -9.39 10.85 43.17
C ARG A 125 -8.60 11.74 44.11
N GLU A 126 -7.66 12.51 43.57
CA GLU A 126 -6.86 13.47 44.34
C GLU A 126 -7.74 14.56 44.96
N GLN A 127 -8.66 15.14 44.19
CA GLN A 127 -9.62 16.13 44.69
C GLN A 127 -10.48 15.57 45.83
N ASN A 128 -11.05 14.37 45.65
CA ASN A 128 -11.87 13.74 46.69
C ASN A 128 -11.11 13.53 48.00
N VAL A 129 -9.82 13.15 47.93
CA VAL A 129 -8.97 12.99 49.12
C VAL A 129 -8.74 14.33 49.82
N LEU A 130 -8.49 15.41 49.06
CA LEU A 130 -8.33 16.76 49.61
C LEU A 130 -9.62 17.25 50.28
N ASP A 131 -10.78 17.02 49.65
CA ASP A 131 -12.08 17.39 50.18
C ASP A 131 -12.41 16.64 51.48
N GLU A 132 -12.10 15.33 51.55
CA GLU A 132 -12.27 14.54 52.77
C GLU A 132 -11.40 15.02 53.93
N VAL A 133 -10.13 15.38 53.66
CA VAL A 133 -9.22 15.92 54.68
C VAL A 133 -9.70 17.29 55.17
N GLY A 134 -10.13 18.15 54.25
CA GLY A 134 -10.70 19.45 54.58
C GLY A 134 -11.97 19.33 55.44
N ALA A 135 -12.89 18.44 55.08
CA ALA A 135 -14.12 18.21 55.83
C ALA A 135 -13.86 17.72 57.27
N ARG A 136 -12.85 16.87 57.49
CA ARG A 136 -12.46 16.41 58.84
C ARG A 136 -11.87 17.53 59.71
N GLN A 137 -11.16 18.48 59.11
CA GLN A 137 -10.59 19.61 59.85
C GLN A 137 -11.63 20.69 60.17
N SER A 138 -12.64 20.88 59.33
CA SER A 138 -13.71 21.87 59.56
C SER A 138 -14.86 21.38 60.44
N GLY A 139 -15.06 20.06 60.59
CA GLY A 139 -16.11 19.46 61.42
C GLY A 139 -15.71 19.12 62.87
N GLY A 140 -14.47 19.43 63.27
CA GLY A 140 -13.90 19.10 64.58
C GLY A 140 -13.85 20.26 65.59
N ASN A 141 -14.65 21.31 65.42
CA ASN A 141 -14.73 22.47 66.32
C ASN A 141 -16.11 22.55 66.99
#